data_AF-A0A9P3G109-F1
#
_entry.id   AF-A0A9P3G109-F1
#
_cell.length_a   1.000
_cell.length_b   1.000
_cell.length_c   1.000
_cell.angle_alpha   90.00
_cell.angle_beta   90.00
_cell.angle_gamma   90.00
#
_symmetry.space_group_name_H-M   'P 1'
#
loop_
_entity.id
_entity.type
_entity.pdbx_description
1 polymer ?
#
loop_
_entity_poly.entity_id
_entity_poly.type
_entity_poly.pdbx_seq_one_letter_code
_entity_poly.pdbx_strand_id
1 'polypeptide(L)'
;MRVKGPRTLPPLPALAEVRVSDSNRAPLLDRTMAFSLSGQSPAAAPVYSAPGSPAISIADLVGNLSFYDSDEENSSPQASSSRTATSRPRDAKAPAKSPQDCVICTDPIRGSQIRAPCGHYYDATCLGELFRGASVDESLFPPRCCNQQFVVQEVRRFLGEKLYQSFQTKALEFGTANRVYCHQPSCSAFLGAATPTPVAFYCTECHTNTCGQCKQNSHGSRPCETERDREVLALAEQEGWRRCPGCSHLVELAHGCYHMTCRCRKQFCYLCGADWKTCGCPQWEENRLLNAAAVRVERQNPRAANPLNVDFGRLVREEAERLRTNHDCQHQYWRYRSGGGRCESCSFMLPMYLFRCAGCQMLACNRCRRNRL
;
A
#
# COMPACT_ATOMS: atom_id res chain seq x y z
N MET A 1 -48.35 -19.77 13.62
CA MET A 1 -47.29 -19.49 12.62
C MET A 1 -46.96 -18.01 12.66
N ARG A 2 -45.76 -17.64 13.14
CA ARG A 2 -45.26 -16.27 13.20
C ARG A 2 -43.85 -16.27 12.59
N VAL A 3 -43.72 -15.64 11.43
CA VAL A 3 -42.47 -15.55 10.66
C VAL A 3 -41.55 -14.53 11.36
N LYS A 4 -40.40 -14.99 11.85
CA LYS A 4 -39.33 -14.11 12.38
C LYS A 4 -38.52 -13.57 11.19
N GLY A 5 -38.53 -12.25 11.00
CA GLY A 5 -37.69 -11.55 10.03
C GLY A 5 -36.18 -11.63 10.36
N PRO A 6 -35.31 -11.25 9.40
CA PRO A 6 -33.87 -11.37 9.53
C PRO A 6 -33.33 -10.43 10.64
N ARG A 7 -32.57 -11.00 11.57
CA ARG A 7 -31.88 -10.27 12.63
C ARG A 7 -30.70 -9.52 12.02
N THR A 8 -30.73 -8.20 12.09
CA THR A 8 -29.57 -7.33 11.85
C THR A 8 -28.54 -7.56 12.95
N LEU A 9 -27.29 -7.89 12.56
CA LEU A 9 -26.16 -8.01 13.48
C LEU A 9 -25.62 -6.61 13.82
N PRO A 10 -25.24 -6.34 15.09
CA PRO A 10 -24.60 -5.08 15.47
C PRO A 10 -23.17 -4.99 14.90
N PRO A 11 -22.64 -3.77 14.67
CA PRO A 11 -21.27 -3.58 14.22
C PRO A 11 -20.28 -4.04 15.30
N LEU A 12 -19.36 -4.93 14.94
CA LEU A 12 -18.26 -5.38 15.80
C LEU A 12 -17.02 -4.46 15.63
N PRO A 13 -16.19 -4.33 16.68
CA PRO A 13 -15.24 -3.23 16.85
C PRO A 13 -14.04 -3.33 15.91
N ALA A 14 -13.51 -2.15 15.55
CA ALA A 14 -12.30 -1.97 14.78
C ALA A 14 -11.10 -2.59 15.51
N LEU A 15 -10.53 -3.65 14.91
CA LEU A 15 -9.19 -4.13 15.28
C LEU A 15 -8.15 -3.27 14.57
N ALA A 16 -7.12 -2.89 15.33
CA ALA A 16 -6.10 -1.88 15.05
C ALA A 16 -5.64 -1.84 13.58
N GLU A 17 -5.96 -0.72 12.95
CA GLU A 17 -5.38 -0.30 11.69
C GLU A 17 -3.89 0.02 11.90
N VAL A 18 -3.04 -0.37 10.95
CA VAL A 18 -1.98 0.55 10.54
C VAL A 18 -2.72 1.74 9.94
N ARG A 19 -2.95 2.77 10.77
CA ARG A 19 -3.47 4.04 10.28
C ARG A 19 -2.54 4.50 9.17
N VAL A 20 -3.04 4.55 7.94
CA VAL A 20 -2.41 5.29 6.84
C VAL A 20 -2.47 6.76 7.27
N SER A 21 -1.47 7.14 8.02
CA SER A 21 -1.23 8.50 8.45
C SER A 21 -0.46 9.15 7.32
N ASP A 22 -1.01 10.25 6.81
CA ASP A 22 -0.38 11.08 5.79
C ASP A 22 1.13 11.20 6.07
N SER A 23 1.94 10.88 5.07
CA SER A 23 3.42 10.97 5.10
C SER A 23 3.97 12.33 5.57
N ASN A 24 3.07 13.32 5.60
CA ASN A 24 3.18 14.69 6.03
C ASN A 24 3.41 14.94 7.53
N ARG A 25 3.18 13.95 8.41
CA ARG A 25 3.16 14.15 9.88
C ARG A 25 4.33 13.52 10.63
N ALA A 26 5.46 13.27 10.00
CA ALA A 26 6.53 12.43 10.55
C ALA A 26 7.01 12.77 12.00
N PRO A 27 7.16 14.05 12.41
CA PRO A 27 7.48 14.39 13.81
C PRO A 27 6.31 14.19 14.77
N LEU A 28 5.08 14.49 14.32
CA LEU A 28 3.87 14.18 15.07
C LEU A 28 3.68 12.67 15.17
N LEU A 29 4.12 11.88 14.18
CA LEU A 29 4.03 10.43 14.12
C LEU A 29 4.96 9.77 15.12
N ASP A 30 6.21 10.20 15.25
CA ASP A 30 7.11 9.69 16.30
C ASP A 30 6.53 10.00 17.69
N ARG A 31 6.00 11.22 17.89
CA ARG A 31 5.38 11.63 19.15
C ARG A 31 4.05 10.91 19.44
N THR A 32 3.20 10.73 18.42
CA THR A 32 1.93 9.99 18.56
C THR A 32 2.12 8.49 18.66
N MET A 33 3.17 7.94 18.05
CA MET A 33 3.57 6.55 18.24
C MET A 33 3.97 6.34 19.70
N ALA A 34 4.81 7.22 20.25
CA ALA A 34 5.17 7.20 21.67
C ALA A 34 3.95 7.28 22.61
N PHE A 35 2.99 8.16 22.32
CA PHE A 35 1.75 8.27 23.11
C PHE A 35 0.79 7.08 22.96
N SER A 36 0.65 6.55 21.74
CA SER A 36 -0.26 5.43 21.46
C SER A 36 0.21 4.12 22.09
N LEU A 37 1.52 3.91 22.18
CA LEU A 37 2.12 2.69 22.73
C LEU A 37 2.28 2.72 24.26
N SER A 38 2.42 3.92 24.86
CA SER A 38 2.48 4.10 26.32
C SER A 38 1.12 4.13 27.03
N GLY A 39 0.00 4.02 26.29
CA GLY A 39 -1.35 4.09 26.86
C GLY A 39 -1.74 5.48 27.38
N GLN A 40 -0.96 6.53 27.07
CA GLN A 40 -1.21 7.89 27.51
C GLN A 40 -1.86 8.71 26.40
N SER A 41 -3.09 9.19 26.63
CA SER A 41 -3.77 10.09 25.70
C SER A 41 -3.04 11.44 25.60
N PRO A 42 -2.86 12.01 24.38
CA PRO A 42 -2.36 13.37 24.27
C PRO A 42 -3.38 14.34 24.88
N ALA A 43 -2.90 15.39 25.54
CA ALA A 43 -3.74 16.53 25.93
C ALA A 43 -4.44 17.09 24.68
N ALA A 44 -5.76 17.24 24.76
CA ALA A 44 -6.60 17.71 23.66
C ALA A 44 -6.10 19.07 23.15
N ALA A 45 -5.96 19.20 21.83
CA ALA A 45 -5.79 20.49 21.19
C ALA A 45 -7.07 21.34 21.42
N PRO A 46 -6.97 22.67 21.57
CA PRO A 46 -8.14 23.52 21.77
C PRO A 46 -9.05 23.46 20.53
N VAL A 47 -10.33 23.16 20.77
CA VAL A 47 -11.39 23.18 19.76
C VAL A 47 -11.73 24.64 19.45
N TYR A 48 -11.27 25.14 18.31
CA TYR A 48 -11.77 26.41 17.77
C TYR A 48 -12.94 26.12 16.83
N SER A 49 -14.14 26.50 17.25
CA SER A 49 -15.36 26.49 16.44
C SER A 49 -15.29 27.60 15.39
N ALA A 50 -15.41 27.25 14.11
CA ALA A 50 -15.67 28.20 13.03
C ALA A 50 -17.14 28.10 12.57
N PRO A 51 -17.79 29.22 12.16
CA PRO A 51 -19.22 29.27 11.92
C PRO A 51 -19.63 28.87 10.49
N GLY A 52 -20.72 28.09 10.41
CA GLY A 52 -21.85 28.18 9.47
C GLY A 52 -21.62 28.32 7.95
N SER A 53 -21.97 27.26 7.21
CA SER A 53 -22.63 27.34 5.89
C SER A 53 -23.37 26.03 5.58
N PRO A 54 -24.44 26.05 4.76
CA PRO A 54 -25.63 25.23 4.97
C PRO A 54 -25.60 23.86 4.28
N ALA A 55 -26.45 22.98 4.81
CA ALA A 55 -26.69 21.62 4.34
C ALA A 55 -27.43 21.60 2.98
N ILE A 56 -26.94 20.76 2.07
CA ILE A 56 -27.71 20.30 0.90
C ILE A 56 -27.94 18.79 1.08
N SER A 57 -29.21 18.42 1.13
CA SER A 57 -29.72 17.06 1.30
C SER A 57 -29.73 16.29 -0.02
N ILE A 58 -29.43 15.00 0.05
CA ILE A 58 -29.46 14.06 -1.07
C ILE A 58 -30.92 13.67 -1.32
N ALA A 59 -31.64 14.43 -2.14
CA ALA A 59 -33.00 14.10 -2.55
C ALA A 59 -33.41 14.56 -3.97
N ASP A 60 -32.48 15.00 -4.84
CA ASP A 60 -32.83 15.56 -6.16
C ASP A 60 -32.09 14.92 -7.35
N LEU A 61 -32.00 13.59 -7.43
CA LEU A 61 -31.61 12.91 -8.67
C LEU A 61 -32.41 11.62 -8.88
N VAL A 62 -33.73 11.76 -9.03
CA VAL A 62 -34.57 10.77 -9.72
C VAL A 62 -35.58 11.54 -10.56
N GLY A 63 -35.42 11.50 -11.87
CA GLY A 63 -36.36 12.14 -12.78
C GLY A 63 -35.88 12.18 -14.23
N ASN A 64 -36.54 11.38 -15.06
CA ASN A 64 -36.66 11.49 -16.51
C ASN A 64 -35.54 10.93 -17.39
N LEU A 65 -35.69 9.65 -17.74
CA LEU A 65 -35.63 9.26 -19.15
C LEU A 65 -36.94 8.56 -19.51
N SER A 66 -37.75 9.28 -20.27
CA SER A 66 -39.01 8.85 -20.87
C SER A 66 -38.75 7.83 -21.97
N PHE A 67 -39.41 6.70 -21.78
CA PHE A 67 -39.77 5.64 -22.71
C PHE A 67 -40.43 6.22 -23.96
N TYR A 68 -39.90 5.90 -25.15
CA TYR A 68 -40.65 5.97 -26.41
C TYR A 68 -41.00 4.54 -26.82
N ASP A 69 -42.29 4.28 -26.84
CA ASP A 69 -42.93 3.11 -27.41
C ASP A 69 -43.12 3.32 -28.92
N SER A 70 -42.90 2.29 -29.72
CA SER A 70 -43.49 2.11 -31.03
C SER A 70 -43.49 0.62 -31.34
N ASP A 71 -44.69 0.08 -31.20
CA ASP A 71 -45.15 -1.26 -31.51
C ASP A 71 -44.94 -1.70 -32.98
N GLU A 72 -44.97 -3.03 -33.10
CA GLU A 72 -45.76 -3.81 -34.07
C GLU A 72 -45.09 -4.62 -35.22
N GLU A 73 -45.41 -5.93 -35.11
CA GLU A 73 -45.72 -6.94 -36.13
C GLU A 73 -44.64 -7.75 -36.88
N ASN A 74 -44.49 -8.99 -36.37
CA ASN A 74 -44.92 -10.25 -36.99
C ASN A 74 -44.04 -10.93 -38.08
N SER A 75 -44.03 -12.26 -37.95
CA SER A 75 -43.78 -13.30 -38.97
C SER A 75 -42.38 -13.94 -39.03
N SER A 76 -42.29 -15.16 -38.47
CA SER A 76 -41.37 -16.20 -38.96
C SER A 76 -41.94 -16.82 -40.24
N PRO A 77 -41.10 -17.33 -41.17
CA PRO A 77 -40.88 -18.78 -41.17
C PRO A 77 -39.46 -19.23 -41.60
N GLN A 78 -39.31 -20.55 -41.60
CA GLN A 78 -38.10 -21.38 -41.65
C GLN A 78 -37.35 -21.43 -43.00
N ALA A 79 -36.12 -21.98 -42.91
CA ALA A 79 -35.49 -22.96 -43.81
C ALA A 79 -34.40 -22.52 -44.83
N SER A 80 -33.23 -23.17 -44.66
CA SER A 80 -32.41 -23.88 -45.65
C SER A 80 -31.62 -23.17 -46.78
N SER A 81 -30.29 -23.32 -46.69
CA SER A 81 -29.29 -23.62 -47.74
C SER A 81 -29.47 -23.14 -49.19
N SER A 82 -28.51 -22.35 -49.71
CA SER A 82 -27.53 -22.79 -50.74
C SER A 82 -26.74 -21.64 -51.39
N ARG A 83 -25.41 -21.81 -51.37
CA ARG A 83 -24.36 -21.49 -52.37
C ARG A 83 -24.59 -20.37 -53.40
N THR A 84 -23.70 -19.38 -53.39
CA THR A 84 -23.04 -18.91 -54.62
C THR A 84 -21.68 -18.32 -54.30
N ALA A 85 -20.66 -18.86 -54.98
CA ALA A 85 -19.27 -18.44 -54.88
C ALA A 85 -19.03 -17.23 -55.79
N THR A 86 -18.38 -16.20 -55.25
CA THR A 86 -17.69 -15.21 -56.07
C THR A 86 -16.34 -14.92 -55.41
N SER A 87 -15.30 -15.49 -56.00
CA SER A 87 -13.91 -15.33 -55.62
C SER A 87 -13.42 -13.91 -55.96
N ARG A 88 -13.21 -13.08 -54.95
CA ARG A 88 -12.30 -11.93 -55.02
C ARG A 88 -10.97 -12.30 -54.34
N PRO A 89 -9.82 -11.90 -54.89
CA PRO A 89 -8.52 -12.24 -54.32
C PRO A 89 -8.40 -11.60 -52.93
N ARG A 90 -8.10 -12.44 -51.93
CA ARG A 90 -7.82 -11.99 -50.57
C ARG A 90 -6.45 -11.34 -50.56
N ASP A 91 -6.41 -10.03 -50.37
CA ASP A 91 -5.26 -9.38 -49.76
C ASP A 91 -4.97 -10.11 -48.45
N ALA A 92 -3.86 -10.82 -48.41
CA ALA A 92 -3.38 -11.49 -47.21
C ALA A 92 -2.97 -10.43 -46.19
N LYS A 93 -3.96 -9.90 -45.46
CA LYS A 93 -3.75 -9.08 -44.27
C LYS A 93 -2.88 -9.91 -43.32
N ALA A 94 -1.67 -9.44 -43.08
CA ALA A 94 -0.75 -10.04 -42.10
C ALA A 94 -1.52 -10.41 -40.83
N PRO A 95 -1.28 -11.58 -40.23
CA PRO A 95 -2.05 -12.03 -39.08
C PRO A 95 -2.00 -10.95 -38.00
N ALA A 96 -3.15 -10.34 -37.71
CA ALA A 96 -3.28 -9.38 -36.64
C ALA A 96 -2.82 -10.08 -35.36
N LYS A 97 -1.74 -9.58 -34.73
CA LYS A 97 -1.26 -10.10 -33.45
C LYS A 97 -2.45 -10.15 -32.49
N SER A 98 -2.67 -11.30 -31.87
CA SER A 98 -3.74 -11.46 -30.89
C SER A 98 -3.61 -10.38 -29.80
N PRO A 99 -4.71 -9.76 -29.35
CA PRO A 99 -4.68 -8.83 -28.24
C PRO A 99 -4.03 -9.51 -27.04
N GLN A 100 -3.03 -8.86 -26.45
CA GLN A 100 -2.46 -9.31 -25.19
C GLN A 100 -3.44 -8.98 -24.06
N ASP A 101 -3.49 -9.81 -23.02
CA ASP A 101 -4.29 -9.53 -21.82
C ASP A 101 -3.49 -8.64 -20.86
N CYS A 102 -4.19 -7.73 -20.18
CA CYS A 102 -3.57 -6.93 -19.14
C CYS A 102 -3.23 -7.78 -17.91
N VAL A 103 -2.00 -7.69 -17.43
CA VAL A 103 -1.52 -8.48 -16.29
C VAL A 103 -2.25 -8.16 -14.97
N ILE A 104 -2.91 -7.00 -14.88
CA ILE A 104 -3.58 -6.53 -13.67
C ILE A 104 -5.07 -6.89 -13.67
N CYS A 105 -5.84 -6.42 -14.66
CA CYS A 105 -7.29 -6.67 -14.73
C CYS A 105 -7.64 -7.98 -15.44
N THR A 106 -6.69 -8.62 -16.12
CA THR A 106 -6.88 -9.86 -16.90
C THR A 106 -7.83 -9.74 -18.10
N ASP A 107 -8.19 -8.52 -18.48
CA ASP A 107 -9.00 -8.26 -19.67
C ASP A 107 -8.13 -8.11 -20.94
N PRO A 108 -8.66 -8.45 -22.13
CA PRO A 108 -7.99 -8.20 -23.40
C PRO A 108 -7.75 -6.72 -23.65
N ILE A 109 -6.51 -6.35 -24.01
CA ILE A 109 -6.15 -4.95 -24.27
C ILE A 109 -6.67 -4.54 -25.65
N ARG A 110 -7.72 -3.72 -25.67
CA ARG A 110 -8.34 -3.17 -26.91
C ARG A 110 -7.65 -1.92 -27.46
N GLY A 111 -6.69 -1.34 -26.73
CA GLY A 111 -6.02 -0.09 -27.06
C GLY A 111 -4.49 -0.18 -27.00
N SER A 112 -3.85 0.84 -26.44
CA SER A 112 -2.39 0.87 -26.28
C SER A 112 -1.91 -0.28 -25.38
N GLN A 113 -1.07 -1.14 -25.94
CA GLN A 113 -0.40 -2.22 -25.20
C GLN A 113 0.92 -1.69 -24.63
N ILE A 114 0.99 -1.60 -23.31
CA ILE A 114 2.13 -1.00 -22.62
C ILE A 114 2.93 -2.15 -22.02
N ARG A 115 4.14 -2.36 -22.54
CA ARG A 115 5.03 -3.43 -22.06
C ARG A 115 5.82 -2.94 -20.86
N ALA A 116 5.67 -3.61 -19.72
CA ALA A 116 6.48 -3.41 -18.54
C ALA A 116 7.92 -3.91 -18.76
N PRO A 117 8.90 -3.46 -17.96
CA PRO A 117 10.29 -3.91 -18.08
C PRO A 117 10.45 -5.43 -17.97
N CYS A 118 9.62 -6.07 -17.13
CA CYS A 118 9.61 -7.53 -16.95
C CYS A 118 8.90 -8.29 -18.09
N GLY A 119 8.40 -7.59 -19.11
CA GLY A 119 7.76 -8.17 -20.29
C GLY A 119 6.23 -8.32 -20.23
N HIS A 120 5.60 -8.15 -19.07
CA HIS A 120 4.13 -8.17 -18.94
C HIS A 120 3.47 -6.97 -19.63
N TYR A 121 2.21 -7.12 -20.02
CA TYR A 121 1.44 -6.05 -20.66
C TYR A 121 0.41 -5.41 -19.73
N TYR A 122 0.24 -4.10 -19.88
CA TYR A 122 -0.76 -3.28 -19.18
C TYR A 122 -1.65 -2.59 -20.21
N ASP A 123 -2.95 -2.48 -19.89
CA ASP A 123 -3.79 -1.45 -20.50
C ASP A 123 -3.47 -0.06 -19.88
N ALA A 124 -3.88 1.00 -20.57
CA ALA A 124 -3.62 2.37 -20.14
C ALA A 124 -4.30 2.74 -18.80
N THR A 125 -5.48 2.18 -18.51
CA THR A 125 -6.23 2.45 -17.28
C THR A 125 -5.51 1.87 -16.07
N CYS A 126 -5.13 0.58 -16.11
CA CYS A 126 -4.40 -0.09 -15.05
C CYS A 126 -3.03 0.53 -14.79
N LEU A 127 -2.34 0.99 -15.85
CA LEU A 127 -1.09 1.74 -15.68
C LEU A 127 -1.35 3.09 -15.01
N GLY A 128 -2.35 3.85 -15.46
CA GLY A 128 -2.70 5.14 -14.86
C GLY A 128 -3.08 5.02 -13.38
N GLU A 129 -3.82 3.97 -13.01
CA GLU A 129 -4.13 3.64 -11.61
C GLU A 129 -2.90 3.30 -10.79
N LEU A 130 -1.93 2.56 -11.35
CA LEU A 130 -0.66 2.28 -10.67
C LEU A 130 0.09 3.58 -10.36
N PHE A 131 0.23 4.48 -11.33
CA PHE A 131 0.94 5.76 -11.13
C PHE A 131 0.20 6.69 -10.17
N ARG A 132 -1.14 6.73 -10.24
CA ARG A 132 -1.97 7.47 -9.28
C ARG A 132 -1.81 6.90 -7.87
N GLY A 133 -1.90 5.58 -7.73
CA GLY A 133 -1.69 4.88 -6.46
C GLY A 133 -0.30 5.15 -5.89
N ALA A 134 0.75 5.07 -6.71
CA ALA A 134 2.12 5.35 -6.30
C ALA A 134 2.40 6.84 -5.98
N SER A 135 1.46 7.75 -6.26
CA SER A 135 1.53 9.15 -5.84
C SER A 135 0.92 9.39 -4.46
N VAL A 136 0.26 8.37 -3.88
CA VAL A 136 -0.46 8.45 -2.60
C VAL A 136 0.07 7.40 -1.62
N ASP A 137 0.16 6.15 -2.06
CA ASP A 137 0.69 5.02 -1.30
C ASP A 137 2.17 4.81 -1.63
N GLU A 138 3.04 5.25 -0.72
CA GLU A 138 4.50 5.15 -0.86
C GLU A 138 5.00 3.70 -1.03
N SER A 139 4.23 2.70 -0.59
CA SER A 139 4.60 1.29 -0.79
C SER A 139 4.57 0.84 -2.26
N LEU A 140 3.78 1.53 -3.08
CA LEU A 140 3.72 1.35 -4.54
C LEU A 140 4.79 2.19 -5.25
N PHE A 141 5.53 3.03 -4.52
CA PHE A 141 6.59 3.86 -5.06
C PHE A 141 7.98 3.19 -4.86
N PRO A 142 8.80 3.05 -5.90
CA PRO A 142 8.54 3.48 -7.29
C PRO A 142 7.60 2.49 -8.01
N PRO A 143 6.80 2.96 -8.98
CA PRO A 143 5.96 2.10 -9.81
C PRO A 143 6.80 0.99 -10.43
N ARG A 144 6.38 -0.25 -10.18
CA ARG A 144 7.11 -1.44 -10.60
C ARG A 144 6.17 -2.55 -11.04
N CYS A 145 6.70 -3.50 -11.79
CA CYS A 145 6.06 -4.77 -12.07
C CYS A 145 7.08 -5.91 -11.88
N CYS A 146 6.78 -6.88 -11.01
CA CYS A 146 7.68 -8.01 -10.71
C CYS A 146 9.08 -7.54 -10.27
N ASN A 147 9.13 -6.60 -9.34
CA ASN A 147 10.36 -5.96 -8.85
C ASN A 147 11.20 -5.19 -9.88
N GLN A 148 10.67 -4.96 -11.09
CA GLN A 148 11.32 -4.10 -12.08
C GLN A 148 10.59 -2.77 -12.21
N GLN A 149 11.31 -1.66 -11.97
CA GLN A 149 10.77 -0.31 -11.95
C GLN A 149 10.50 0.21 -13.35
N PHE A 150 9.37 0.89 -13.56
CA PHE A 150 9.09 1.55 -14.83
C PHE A 150 9.99 2.76 -15.04
N VAL A 151 10.50 2.92 -16.26
CA VAL A 151 11.12 4.18 -16.69
C VAL A 151 10.01 5.18 -17.01
N VAL A 152 9.81 6.16 -16.13
CA VAL A 152 8.67 7.10 -16.18
C VAL A 152 8.55 7.80 -17.53
N GLN A 153 9.68 8.16 -18.15
CA GLN A 153 9.71 8.85 -19.45
C GLN A 153 9.13 7.99 -20.59
N GLU A 154 9.36 6.68 -20.58
CA GLU A 154 8.89 5.77 -21.62
C GLU A 154 7.36 5.58 -21.60
N VAL A 155 6.76 5.78 -20.43
CA VAL A 155 5.31 5.61 -20.23
C VAL A 155 4.54 6.92 -20.16
N ARG A 156 5.22 8.09 -20.20
CA ARG A 156 4.62 9.43 -20.09
C ARG A 156 3.41 9.63 -21.00
N ARG A 157 3.52 9.21 -22.26
CA ARG A 157 2.46 9.36 -23.28
C ARG A 157 1.14 8.68 -22.90
N PHE A 158 1.15 7.73 -21.97
CA PHE A 158 -0.03 6.99 -21.53
C PHE A 158 -0.65 7.54 -20.24
N LEU A 159 0.08 8.38 -19.48
CA LEU A 159 -0.39 8.89 -18.18
C LEU A 159 -1.23 10.18 -18.33
N GLY A 160 -1.01 10.92 -19.42
CA GLY A 160 -1.53 12.28 -19.57
C GLY A 160 -0.77 13.29 -18.70
N GLU A 161 -0.78 14.56 -19.12
CA GLU A 161 0.10 15.59 -18.54
C GLU A 161 -0.17 15.83 -17.04
N LYS A 162 -1.45 15.90 -16.64
CA LYS A 162 -1.83 16.16 -15.24
C LYS A 162 -1.32 15.07 -14.28
N LEU A 163 -1.49 13.79 -14.65
CA LEU A 163 -1.05 12.68 -13.80
C LEU A 163 0.48 12.60 -13.77
N TYR A 164 1.14 12.78 -14.91
CA TYR A 164 2.59 12.78 -15.00
C TYR A 164 3.21 13.86 -14.11
N GLN A 165 2.74 15.11 -14.19
CA GLN A 165 3.24 16.21 -13.36
C GLN A 165 3.00 15.97 -11.87
N SER A 166 1.78 15.54 -11.50
CA SER A 166 1.47 15.19 -10.11
C SER A 166 2.36 14.07 -9.58
N PHE A 167 2.65 13.06 -10.40
CA PHE A 167 3.54 11.97 -10.03
C PHE A 167 4.99 12.46 -9.89
N GLN A 168 5.48 13.34 -10.76
CA GLN A 168 6.83 13.88 -10.65
C GLN A 168 7.05 14.65 -9.35
N THR A 169 6.11 15.51 -8.96
CA THR A 169 6.16 16.22 -7.66
C THR A 169 6.22 15.21 -6.50
N LYS A 170 5.36 14.19 -6.53
CA LYS A 170 5.35 13.15 -5.48
C LYS A 170 6.57 12.23 -5.52
N ALA A 171 7.17 12.02 -6.69
CA ALA A 171 8.39 11.24 -6.84
C ALA A 171 9.59 11.94 -6.19
N LEU A 172 9.66 13.28 -6.21
CA LEU A 172 10.67 14.05 -5.47
C LEU A 172 10.48 13.92 -3.96
N GLU A 173 9.24 14.07 -3.48
CA GLU A 173 8.88 13.88 -2.08
C GLU A 173 9.26 12.46 -1.63
N PHE A 174 8.69 11.43 -2.24
CA PHE A 174 8.94 10.03 -1.87
C PHE A 174 10.36 9.55 -2.19
N GLY A 175 11.08 10.20 -3.09
CA GLY A 175 12.49 9.95 -3.36
C GLY A 175 13.43 10.49 -2.27
N THR A 176 12.98 11.47 -1.48
CA THR A 176 13.77 12.10 -0.44
C THR A 176 13.76 11.25 0.83
N ALA A 177 14.92 10.77 1.30
CA ALA A 177 14.99 9.83 2.43
C ALA A 177 14.62 10.46 3.79
N ASN A 178 15.20 11.62 4.09
CA ASN A 178 14.94 12.37 5.32
C ASN A 178 14.19 13.66 4.95
N ARG A 179 12.85 13.63 4.99
CA ARG A 179 11.97 14.70 4.48
C ARG A 179 11.71 15.76 5.55
N VAL A 180 11.59 17.01 5.10
CA VAL A 180 11.06 18.14 5.87
C VAL A 180 9.72 18.52 5.28
N TYR A 181 8.71 18.56 6.13
CA TYR A 181 7.40 19.11 5.81
C TYR A 181 7.17 20.39 6.60
N CYS A 182 6.28 21.24 6.12
CA CYS A 182 5.80 22.39 6.86
C CYS A 182 5.33 21.94 8.26
N HIS A 183 5.82 22.61 9.31
CA HIS A 183 5.53 22.22 10.69
C HIS A 183 4.06 22.46 11.05
N GLN A 184 3.39 23.35 10.31
CA GLN A 184 1.98 23.64 10.48
C GLN A 184 1.14 22.43 10.04
N PRO A 185 0.42 21.73 10.96
CA PRO A 185 -0.23 20.46 10.63
C PRO A 185 -1.34 20.57 9.59
N SER A 186 -1.97 21.73 9.46
CA SER A 186 -2.98 22.03 8.44
C SER A 186 -2.39 22.28 7.05
N CYS A 187 -1.11 22.63 6.94
CA CYS A 187 -0.42 22.87 5.68
C CYS A 187 0.32 21.61 5.22
N SER A 188 1.27 21.15 6.03
CA SER A 188 2.07 19.94 5.77
C SER A 188 2.73 19.86 4.38
N ALA A 189 2.95 20.97 3.69
CA ALA A 189 3.61 20.99 2.40
C ALA A 189 5.02 20.41 2.48
N PHE A 190 5.44 19.64 1.48
CA PHE A 190 6.82 19.13 1.38
C PHE A 190 7.78 20.29 1.06
N LEU A 191 8.85 20.42 1.85
CA LEU A 191 9.82 21.53 1.75
C LEU A 191 11.20 21.10 1.25
N GLY A 192 11.54 19.81 1.35
CA GLY A 192 12.81 19.27 0.86
C GLY A 192 13.44 18.23 1.78
N ALA A 193 14.75 18.04 1.60
CA ALA A 193 15.57 17.17 2.43
C ALA A 193 15.97 17.85 3.74
N ALA A 194 16.07 17.07 4.82
CA ALA A 194 16.54 17.53 6.11
C ALA A 194 18.00 17.95 6.05
N THR A 195 18.35 18.92 6.88
CA THR A 195 19.69 19.50 6.96
C THR A 195 20.37 19.09 8.26
N PRO A 196 21.69 18.92 8.27
CA PRO A 196 22.44 18.60 9.49
C PRO A 196 22.48 19.77 10.49
N THR A 197 22.16 20.98 10.04
CA THR A 197 22.13 22.24 10.80
C THR A 197 20.72 22.87 10.76
N PRO A 198 20.37 23.76 11.70
CA PRO A 198 19.01 24.31 11.83
C PRO A 198 18.73 25.41 10.80
N VAL A 199 18.77 25.06 9.51
CA VAL A 199 18.44 25.96 8.39
C VAL A 199 16.92 26.13 8.32
N ALA A 200 16.44 27.35 8.12
CA ALA A 200 15.02 27.61 7.96
C ALA A 200 14.57 27.34 6.51
N PHE A 201 13.57 26.47 6.35
CA PHE A 201 12.83 26.29 5.10
C PHE A 201 11.57 27.17 5.12
N TYR A 202 11.43 28.01 4.10
CA TYR A 202 10.24 28.83 3.91
C TYR A 202 9.15 28.05 3.17
N CYS A 203 7.95 28.02 3.75
CA CYS A 203 6.79 27.39 3.12
C CYS A 203 6.02 28.42 2.28
N THR A 204 5.89 28.18 0.97
CA THR A 204 5.16 29.08 0.06
C THR A 204 3.64 29.02 0.21
N GLU A 205 3.11 27.96 0.83
CA GLU A 205 1.66 27.73 0.97
C GLU A 205 1.04 28.47 2.19
N CYS A 206 1.79 28.56 3.29
CA CYS A 206 1.30 29.19 4.53
C CYS A 206 2.25 30.25 5.10
N HIS A 207 3.34 30.56 4.38
CA HIS A 207 4.31 31.61 4.70
C HIS A 207 5.00 31.46 6.07
N THR A 208 5.04 30.25 6.62
CA THR A 208 5.77 29.93 7.86
C THR A 208 7.12 29.28 7.58
N ASN A 209 8.00 29.26 8.59
CA ASN A 209 9.33 28.68 8.50
C ASN A 209 9.45 27.39 9.32
N THR A 210 10.03 26.35 8.74
CA THR A 210 10.35 25.09 9.42
C THR A 210 11.86 24.92 9.55
N CYS A 211 12.34 24.49 10.71
CA CYS A 211 13.73 24.10 10.91
C CYS A 211 14.05 22.79 10.15
N GLY A 212 15.06 22.81 9.30
CA GLY A 212 15.49 21.68 8.49
C GLY A 212 16.10 20.52 9.28
N GLN A 213 16.57 20.77 10.50
CA GLN A 213 17.16 19.75 11.38
C GLN A 213 16.12 19.07 12.26
N CYS A 214 15.40 19.82 13.11
CA CYS A 214 14.41 19.24 14.04
C CYS A 214 13.00 19.13 13.46
N LYS A 215 12.74 19.70 12.27
CA LYS A 215 11.45 19.68 11.57
C LYS A 215 10.30 20.39 12.31
N GLN A 216 10.62 21.16 13.35
CA GLN A 216 9.67 22.00 14.08
C GLN A 216 9.64 23.43 13.50
N ASN A 217 8.82 24.29 14.09
CA ASN A 217 8.86 25.73 13.79
C ASN A 217 10.30 26.26 13.91
N SER A 218 10.71 27.08 12.94
CA SER A 218 12.05 27.67 12.95
C SER A 218 12.29 28.46 14.22
N HIS A 219 13.42 28.21 14.88
CA HIS A 219 13.68 28.69 16.23
C HIS A 219 14.94 29.56 16.36
N GLY A 220 15.55 29.94 15.23
CA GLY A 220 16.75 30.77 15.18
C GLY A 220 17.93 30.07 15.87
N SER A 221 18.61 30.78 16.77
CA SER A 221 19.78 30.28 17.52
C SER A 221 19.46 29.32 18.66
N ARG A 222 18.18 29.12 19.00
CA ARG A 222 17.79 28.17 20.04
C ARG A 222 18.19 26.74 19.63
N PRO A 223 18.54 25.85 20.57
CA PRO A 223 18.85 24.46 20.25
C PRO A 223 17.62 23.72 19.71
N CYS A 224 17.85 22.75 18.84
CA CYS A 224 16.83 21.89 18.25
C CYS A 224 16.19 20.92 19.25
N GLU A 225 16.96 20.46 20.22
CA GLU A 225 16.52 19.45 21.18
C GLU A 225 15.88 20.10 22.40
N THR A 226 14.68 19.63 22.76
CA THR A 226 13.98 20.01 23.99
C THR A 226 14.04 18.88 25.02
N GLU A 227 13.76 19.19 26.28
CA GLU A 227 13.70 18.17 27.34
C GLU A 227 12.68 17.07 27.02
N ARG A 228 11.56 17.45 26.43
CA ARG A 228 10.53 16.49 25.98
C ARG A 228 11.04 15.55 24.89
N ASP A 229 11.93 16.00 24.01
CA ASP A 229 12.51 15.12 23.00
C ASP A 229 13.43 14.08 23.64
N ARG A 230 14.12 14.45 24.72
CA ARG A 230 14.94 13.52 25.51
C ARG A 230 14.08 12.47 26.21
N GLU A 231 12.94 12.88 26.78
CA GLU A 231 11.98 11.94 27.39
C GLU A 231 11.45 10.91 26.38
N VAL A 232 11.11 11.34 25.15
CA VAL A 232 10.67 10.42 24.09
C VAL A 232 11.79 9.43 23.71
N LEU A 233 13.04 9.89 23.67
CA LEU A 233 14.17 9.01 23.36
C LEU A 233 14.47 8.02 24.48
N ALA A 234 14.35 8.45 25.74
CA ALA A 234 14.49 7.56 26.89
C ALA A 234 13.38 6.50 26.89
N LEU A 235 12.13 6.88 26.60
CA LEU A 235 11.03 5.93 26.44
C LEU A 235 11.27 4.96 25.28
N ALA A 236 11.74 5.46 24.14
CA ALA A 236 12.06 4.61 23.00
C ALA A 236 13.13 3.57 23.35
N GLU A 237 14.13 3.93 24.14
CA GLU A 237 15.15 3.00 24.63
C GLU A 237 14.55 1.95 25.59
N GLN A 238 13.68 2.37 26.51
CA GLN A 238 12.98 1.49 27.44
C GLN A 238 12.09 0.46 26.72
N GLU A 239 11.37 0.89 25.68
CA GLU A 239 10.48 0.04 24.87
C GLU A 239 11.25 -0.74 23.77
N GLY A 240 12.56 -0.54 23.66
CA GLY A 240 13.40 -1.19 22.65
C GLY A 240 13.09 -0.75 21.21
N TRP A 241 12.52 0.45 21.02
CA TRP A 241 12.37 1.08 19.71
C TRP A 241 13.72 1.56 19.18
N ARG A 242 13.86 1.58 17.85
CA ARG A 242 15.12 1.91 17.19
C ARG A 242 14.94 3.11 16.28
N ARG A 243 15.92 4.00 16.24
CA ARG A 243 16.00 5.03 15.19
C ARG A 243 16.53 4.44 13.90
N CYS A 244 15.87 4.75 12.79
CA CYS A 244 16.39 4.43 11.46
C CYS A 244 17.71 5.21 11.21
N PRO A 245 18.82 4.56 10.82
CA PRO A 245 20.08 5.24 10.55
C PRO A 245 20.03 6.16 9.32
N GLY A 246 19.02 6.02 8.45
CA GLY A 246 18.86 6.84 7.25
C GLY A 246 18.04 8.13 7.45
N CYS A 247 17.00 8.09 8.28
CA CYS A 247 16.07 9.22 8.45
C CYS A 247 15.78 9.60 9.91
N SER A 248 16.36 8.87 10.88
CA SER A 248 16.20 9.07 12.33
C SER A 248 14.79 8.90 12.91
N HIS A 249 13.81 8.47 12.10
CA HIS A 249 12.49 8.10 12.60
C HIS A 249 12.55 6.90 13.55
N LEU A 250 11.71 6.93 14.56
CA LEU A 250 11.54 5.80 15.48
C LEU A 250 10.78 4.68 14.75
N VAL A 251 11.29 3.47 14.91
CA VAL A 251 10.66 2.26 14.39
C VAL A 251 10.55 1.23 15.49
N GLU A 252 9.47 0.48 15.44
CA GLU A 252 9.20 -0.66 16.30
C GLU A 252 9.21 -1.92 15.46
N LEU A 253 9.79 -3.00 16.00
CA LEU A 253 9.72 -4.32 15.42
C LEU A 253 8.59 -5.12 16.09
N ALA A 254 7.42 -5.13 15.46
CA ALA A 254 6.26 -5.86 15.97
C ALA A 254 6.41 -7.40 15.84
N HIS A 255 6.97 -7.89 14.73
CA HIS A 255 7.16 -9.32 14.46
C HIS A 255 8.22 -9.53 13.37
N GLY A 256 8.71 -10.76 13.23
CA GLY A 256 9.65 -11.14 12.18
C GLY A 256 11.12 -11.11 12.58
N CYS A 257 12.00 -11.11 11.59
CA CYS A 257 13.45 -11.07 11.79
C CYS A 257 13.94 -9.64 12.06
N TYR A 258 15.17 -9.49 12.50
CA TYR A 258 15.77 -8.18 12.75
C TYR A 258 16.15 -7.41 11.47
N HIS A 259 15.78 -7.87 10.28
CA HIS A 259 15.87 -7.09 9.05
C HIS A 259 14.76 -6.04 9.02
N MET A 260 15.15 -4.77 9.14
CA MET A 260 14.22 -3.66 9.01
C MET A 260 14.38 -3.01 7.64
N THR A 261 13.27 -2.67 6.98
CA THR A 261 13.23 -1.75 5.84
C THR A 261 12.40 -0.53 6.24
N CYS A 262 13.06 0.60 6.46
CA CYS A 262 12.37 1.84 6.82
C CYS A 262 11.55 2.38 5.62
N ARG A 263 10.59 3.27 5.88
CA ARG A 263 9.89 4.05 4.83
C ARG A 263 10.85 4.84 3.94
N CYS A 264 11.97 5.32 4.50
CA CYS A 264 13.05 5.94 3.71
C CYS A 264 13.88 4.94 2.89
N ARG A 265 13.49 3.66 2.86
CA ARG A 265 14.13 2.52 2.15
C ARG A 265 15.47 2.05 2.70
N LYS A 266 16.01 2.71 3.72
CA LYS A 266 17.20 2.22 4.41
C LYS A 266 16.90 0.83 5.00
N GLN A 267 17.73 -0.14 4.65
CA GLN A 267 17.70 -1.48 5.23
C GLN A 267 18.78 -1.59 6.29
N PHE A 268 18.39 -2.03 7.49
CA PHE A 268 19.30 -2.06 8.64
C PHE A 268 18.91 -3.17 9.63
N CYS A 269 19.85 -3.54 10.49
CA CYS A 269 19.59 -4.46 11.60
C CYS A 269 18.87 -3.71 12.74
N TYR A 270 17.72 -4.21 13.16
CA TYR A 270 16.94 -3.61 14.25
C TYR A 270 17.70 -3.59 15.59
N LEU A 271 18.49 -4.64 15.86
CA LEU A 271 19.25 -4.77 17.12
C LEU A 271 20.34 -3.70 17.26
N CYS A 272 21.16 -3.50 16.23
CA CYS A 272 22.34 -2.64 16.33
C CYS A 272 22.28 -1.37 15.48
N GLY A 273 21.31 -1.22 14.57
CA GLY A 273 21.22 -0.07 13.67
C GLY A 273 22.20 -0.10 12.50
N ALA A 274 23.08 -1.10 12.40
CA ALA A 274 24.03 -1.22 11.29
C ALA A 274 23.32 -1.55 9.97
N ASP A 275 23.98 -1.27 8.85
CA ASP A 275 23.49 -1.62 7.53
C ASP A 275 23.20 -3.13 7.44
N TRP A 276 22.13 -3.48 6.72
CA TRP A 276 21.70 -4.88 6.68
C TRP A 276 22.82 -5.77 6.13
N LYS A 277 23.05 -6.92 6.77
CA LYS A 277 24.14 -7.89 6.48
C LYS A 277 25.57 -7.38 6.75
N THR A 278 25.74 -6.27 7.48
CA THR A 278 27.09 -5.79 7.90
C THR A 278 27.41 -6.07 9.37
N CYS A 279 26.56 -6.80 10.09
CA CYS A 279 26.73 -7.12 11.52
C CYS A 279 26.57 -8.62 11.80
N GLY A 280 27.15 -9.10 12.91
CA GLY A 280 27.01 -10.48 13.40
C GLY A 280 25.82 -10.72 14.34
N CYS A 281 24.85 -9.82 14.38
CA CYS A 281 23.67 -9.98 15.23
C CYS A 281 22.88 -11.24 14.85
N PRO A 282 22.24 -11.93 15.83
CA PRO A 282 21.32 -13.00 15.50
C PRO A 282 20.23 -12.46 14.57
N GLN A 283 19.70 -13.31 13.71
CA GLN A 283 18.68 -12.90 12.77
C GLN A 283 17.27 -12.89 13.39
N TRP A 284 17.05 -13.70 14.42
CA TRP A 284 15.75 -13.93 15.02
C TRP A 284 15.82 -13.93 16.53
N GLU A 285 14.72 -13.50 17.15
CA GLU A 285 14.34 -13.94 18.48
C GLU A 285 13.43 -15.16 18.35
N GLU A 286 13.74 -16.24 19.07
CA GLU A 286 13.05 -17.54 18.90
C GLU A 286 11.54 -17.44 19.12
N ASN A 287 11.11 -16.73 20.17
CA ASN A 287 9.69 -16.55 20.47
C ASN A 287 8.95 -15.75 19.38
N ARG A 288 9.58 -14.75 18.78
CA ARG A 288 8.97 -13.95 17.69
C ARG A 288 8.79 -14.78 16.43
N LEU A 289 9.75 -15.64 16.13
CA LEU A 289 9.67 -16.57 15.00
C LEU A 289 8.50 -17.54 15.17
N LEU A 290 8.37 -18.15 16.37
CA LEU A 290 7.27 -19.07 16.69
C LEU A 290 5.91 -18.38 16.64
N ASN A 291 5.80 -17.15 17.16
CA ASN A 291 4.56 -16.36 17.09
C ASN A 291 4.17 -16.03 15.64
N ALA A 292 5.14 -15.60 14.81
CA ALA A 292 4.90 -15.34 13.40
C ALA A 292 4.47 -16.61 12.64
N ALA A 293 5.06 -17.76 12.97
CA ALA A 293 4.70 -19.06 12.42
C ALA A 293 3.28 -19.47 12.82
N ALA A 294 2.90 -19.31 14.09
CA ALA A 294 1.57 -19.62 14.59
C ALA A 294 0.48 -18.83 13.84
N VAL A 295 0.66 -17.50 13.72
CA VAL A 295 -0.27 -16.63 12.97
C VAL A 295 -0.45 -17.09 11.51
N ARG A 296 0.61 -17.59 10.88
CA ARG A 296 0.53 -18.14 9.52
C ARG A 296 -0.20 -19.47 9.45
N VAL A 297 0.09 -20.39 10.37
CA VAL A 297 -0.60 -21.69 10.46
C VAL A 297 -2.10 -21.48 10.66
N GLU A 298 -2.49 -20.57 11.56
CA GLU A 298 -3.89 -20.24 11.83
C GLU A 298 -4.63 -19.75 10.57
N ARG A 299 -3.99 -18.87 9.79
CA ARG A 299 -4.56 -18.34 8.54
C ARG A 299 -4.64 -19.39 7.44
N GLN A 300 -3.61 -20.22 7.30
CA GLN A 300 -3.53 -21.22 6.23
C GLN A 300 -4.44 -22.41 6.49
N ASN A 301 -4.60 -22.79 7.76
CA ASN A 301 -5.40 -23.92 8.17
C ASN A 301 -6.27 -23.57 9.39
N PRO A 302 -7.36 -22.80 9.20
CA PRO A 302 -8.25 -22.41 10.29
C PRO A 302 -8.86 -23.59 11.06
N ARG A 303 -8.92 -24.78 10.45
CA ARG A 303 -9.39 -26.01 11.10
C ARG A 303 -8.33 -26.66 11.99
N ALA A 304 -7.05 -26.53 11.63
CA ALA A 304 -5.93 -26.98 12.47
C ALA A 304 -5.44 -25.92 13.46
N ALA A 305 -5.94 -24.69 13.36
CA ALA A 305 -5.65 -23.54 14.21
C ALA A 305 -6.14 -23.68 15.67
N ASN A 306 -6.84 -24.77 16.01
CA ASN A 306 -7.26 -25.02 17.39
C ASN A 306 -6.01 -25.32 18.25
N PRO A 307 -5.69 -24.53 19.29
CA PRO A 307 -4.55 -24.78 20.17
C PRO A 307 -4.59 -26.15 20.88
N LEU A 308 -5.79 -26.75 20.98
CA LEU A 308 -5.99 -28.09 21.53
C LEU A 308 -5.71 -29.20 20.51
N ASN A 309 -5.44 -28.87 19.25
CA ASN A 309 -5.01 -29.83 18.25
C ASN A 309 -3.55 -30.21 18.49
N VAL A 310 -3.30 -31.50 18.74
CA VAL A 310 -1.96 -32.06 18.96
C VAL A 310 -0.97 -31.75 17.83
N ASP A 311 -1.48 -31.54 16.61
CA ASP A 311 -0.65 -31.22 15.44
C ASP A 311 -0.31 -29.73 15.33
N PHE A 312 -0.98 -28.81 16.04
CA PHE A 312 -0.74 -27.37 15.91
C PHE A 312 0.71 -27.01 16.25
N GLY A 313 1.22 -27.52 17.38
CA GLY A 313 2.62 -27.30 17.79
C GLY A 313 3.65 -27.93 16.84
N ARG A 314 3.30 -28.97 16.09
CA ARG A 314 4.16 -29.53 15.02
C ARG A 314 4.18 -28.59 13.81
N LEU A 315 3.00 -28.17 13.35
CA LEU A 315 2.84 -27.25 12.21
C LEU A 315 3.52 -25.90 12.44
N VAL A 316 3.41 -25.33 13.66
CA VAL A 316 4.08 -24.07 14.02
C VAL A 316 5.60 -24.20 13.91
N ARG A 317 6.18 -25.31 14.39
CA ARG A 317 7.64 -25.55 14.29
C ARG A 317 8.09 -25.73 12.85
N GLU A 318 7.34 -26.47 12.05
CA GLU A 318 7.63 -26.64 10.61
C GLU A 318 7.59 -25.29 9.86
N GLU A 319 6.58 -24.46 10.13
CA GLU A 319 6.48 -23.12 9.53
C GLU A 319 7.55 -22.16 10.06
N ALA A 320 7.97 -22.30 11.33
CA ALA A 320 9.09 -21.54 11.89
C ALA A 320 10.41 -21.86 11.16
N GLU A 321 10.72 -23.14 10.92
CA GLU A 321 11.90 -23.54 10.13
C GLU A 321 11.83 -23.03 8.68
N ARG A 322 10.64 -23.04 8.09
CA ARG A 322 10.42 -22.43 6.78
C ARG A 322 10.68 -20.92 6.78
N LEU A 323 10.24 -20.22 7.82
CA LEU A 323 10.48 -18.79 8.00
C LEU A 323 11.97 -18.50 8.17
N ARG A 324 12.73 -19.32 8.91
CA ARG A 324 14.19 -19.18 9.05
C ARG A 324 14.89 -19.20 7.69
N THR A 325 14.45 -20.08 6.79
CA THR A 325 15.09 -20.25 5.48
C THR A 325 14.57 -19.30 4.41
N ASN A 326 13.29 -18.92 4.47
CA ASN A 326 12.60 -18.16 3.41
C ASN A 326 12.16 -16.75 3.80
N HIS A 327 12.72 -16.15 4.86
CA HIS A 327 12.38 -14.77 5.26
C HIS A 327 12.81 -13.73 4.22
N ASP A 328 13.92 -13.96 3.50
CA ASP A 328 14.41 -13.12 2.39
C ASP A 328 13.75 -13.51 1.04
N CYS A 329 12.53 -14.07 1.07
CA CYS A 329 11.85 -14.57 -0.13
C CYS A 329 11.60 -13.43 -1.16
N GLN A 330 12.14 -13.62 -2.36
CA GLN A 330 12.07 -12.66 -3.48
C GLN A 330 10.72 -12.63 -4.21
N HIS A 331 9.74 -13.42 -3.76
CA HIS A 331 8.37 -13.42 -4.29
C HIS A 331 8.26 -13.58 -5.81
N GLN A 332 9.15 -14.35 -6.44
CA GLN A 332 9.18 -14.50 -7.90
C GLN A 332 8.11 -15.46 -8.42
N TYR A 333 7.77 -16.49 -7.63
CA TYR A 333 6.89 -17.58 -8.05
C TYR A 333 5.59 -17.61 -7.24
N TRP A 334 4.46 -17.56 -7.94
CA TRP A 334 3.12 -17.49 -7.37
C TRP A 334 2.23 -18.57 -7.97
N ARG A 335 1.47 -19.24 -7.11
CA ARG A 335 0.43 -20.20 -7.50
C ARG A 335 -0.94 -19.59 -7.28
N TYR A 336 -1.84 -19.78 -8.23
CA TYR A 336 -3.25 -19.41 -8.05
C TYR A 336 -3.87 -20.23 -6.92
N ARG A 337 -4.68 -19.60 -6.09
CA ARG A 337 -5.47 -20.26 -5.06
C ARG A 337 -6.92 -19.78 -5.18
N SER A 338 -7.83 -20.73 -5.44
CA SER A 338 -9.26 -20.48 -5.34
C SER A 338 -9.70 -20.31 -3.87
N GLY A 339 -10.75 -19.54 -3.67
CA GLY A 339 -11.26 -19.20 -2.35
C GLY A 339 -10.74 -17.84 -1.90
N GLY A 340 -11.67 -17.01 -1.43
CA GLY A 340 -11.38 -15.68 -0.94
C GLY A 340 -10.50 -15.64 0.32
N GLY A 341 -10.22 -14.41 0.75
CA GLY A 341 -9.44 -14.14 1.95
C GLY A 341 -8.88 -12.72 1.96
N ARG A 342 -8.15 -12.39 3.02
CA ARG A 342 -7.47 -11.11 3.17
C ARG A 342 -6.09 -11.16 2.50
N CYS A 343 -5.78 -10.20 1.65
CA CYS A 343 -4.42 -10.03 1.14
C CYS A 343 -3.49 -9.60 2.28
N GLU A 344 -2.34 -10.26 2.43
CA GLU A 344 -1.38 -9.96 3.51
C GLU A 344 -0.61 -8.65 3.30
N SER A 345 -0.68 -8.09 2.08
CA SER A 345 0.07 -6.88 1.72
C SER A 345 -0.79 -5.60 1.83
N CYS A 346 -2.01 -5.61 1.29
CA CYS A 346 -2.92 -4.46 1.35
C CYS A 346 -4.10 -4.63 2.29
N SER A 347 -4.22 -5.77 3.00
CA SER A 347 -5.33 -6.09 3.90
C SER A 347 -6.72 -6.11 3.26
N PHE A 348 -6.83 -5.97 1.93
CA PHE A 348 -8.10 -6.02 1.22
C PHE A 348 -8.66 -7.45 1.19
N MET A 349 -9.96 -7.59 1.40
CA MET A 349 -10.65 -8.88 1.36
C MET A 349 -11.10 -9.18 -0.07
N LEU A 350 -10.57 -10.22 -0.67
CA LEU A 350 -10.97 -10.69 -2.00
C LEU A 350 -11.93 -11.87 -1.85
N PRO A 351 -13.07 -11.86 -2.56
CA PRO A 351 -14.08 -12.91 -2.40
C PRO A 351 -13.73 -14.21 -3.12
N MET A 352 -13.00 -14.12 -4.25
CA MET A 352 -12.87 -15.24 -5.19
C MET A 352 -11.51 -15.94 -5.12
N TYR A 353 -10.42 -15.18 -5.10
CA TYR A 353 -9.09 -15.76 -5.24
C TYR A 353 -7.99 -14.90 -4.62
N LEU A 354 -6.89 -15.57 -4.31
CA LEU A 354 -5.61 -14.99 -3.93
C LEU A 354 -4.49 -15.75 -4.65
N PHE A 355 -3.29 -15.18 -4.65
CA PHE A 355 -2.09 -15.87 -5.08
C PHE A 355 -1.26 -16.25 -3.87
N ARG A 356 -0.75 -17.49 -3.88
CA ARG A 356 0.13 -18.01 -2.85
C ARG A 356 1.57 -18.03 -3.33
N CYS A 357 2.48 -17.42 -2.57
CA CYS A 357 3.90 -17.46 -2.89
C CYS A 357 4.45 -18.88 -2.70
N ALA A 358 5.20 -19.41 -3.67
CA ALA A 358 5.77 -20.75 -3.57
C ALA A 358 6.86 -20.86 -2.49
N GLY A 359 7.62 -19.78 -2.27
CA GLY A 359 8.70 -19.73 -1.28
C GLY A 359 8.18 -19.60 0.16
N CYS A 360 7.50 -18.50 0.46
CA CYS A 360 7.09 -18.16 1.84
C CYS A 360 5.60 -18.35 2.15
N GLN A 361 4.81 -18.92 1.23
CA GLN A 361 3.34 -19.14 1.38
C GLN A 361 2.47 -17.89 1.59
N MET A 362 3.04 -16.68 1.53
CA MET A 362 2.28 -15.43 1.61
C MET A 362 1.11 -15.42 0.61
N LEU A 363 -0.05 -14.94 1.06
CA LEU A 363 -1.23 -14.70 0.24
C LEU A 363 -1.31 -13.23 -0.20
N ALA A 364 -1.30 -12.99 -1.51
CA ALA A 364 -1.37 -11.65 -2.07
C ALA A 364 -2.43 -11.54 -3.18
N CYS A 365 -3.02 -10.35 -3.31
CA CYS A 365 -3.87 -10.01 -4.44
C CYS A 365 -3.02 -9.82 -5.71
N ASN A 366 -3.65 -9.86 -6.89
CA ASN A 366 -2.92 -9.73 -8.16
C ASN A 366 -2.13 -8.41 -8.23
N ARG A 367 -2.72 -7.29 -7.78
CA ARG A 367 -2.05 -5.98 -7.76
C ARG A 367 -0.83 -5.98 -6.84
N CYS A 368 -0.94 -6.47 -5.61
CA CYS A 368 0.16 -6.47 -4.64
C CYS A 368 1.33 -7.35 -5.10
N ARG A 369 1.05 -8.57 -5.59
CA ARG A 369 2.13 -9.47 -6.05
C ARG A 369 2.88 -8.94 -7.28
N ARG A 370 2.28 -8.03 -8.06
CA ARG A 370 2.90 -7.44 -9.24
C ARG A 370 3.58 -6.12 -8.91
N ASN A 371 2.93 -5.26 -8.13
CA ASN A 371 3.30 -3.85 -8.03
C ASN A 371 3.90 -3.46 -6.66
N ARG A 372 3.74 -4.31 -5.64
CA ARG A 372 4.19 -4.02 -4.26
C ARG A 372 5.28 -4.97 -3.76
N LEU A 373 5.29 -6.22 -4.21
CA LEU A 373 6.19 -7.28 -3.75
C LEU A 373 7.29 -7.62 -4.75
#